data_AF-A0A531JBP7-F1
#
_entry.id   AF-A0A531JBP7-F1
#
_cell.length_a   1.000
_cell.length_b   1.000
_cell.length_c   1.000
_cell.angle_alpha   90.00
_cell.angle_beta   90.00
_cell.angle_gamma   90.00
#
_symmetry.space_group_name_H-M   'P 1'
#
loop_
_entity.id
_entity.type
_entity.pdbx_description
1 polymer ?
#
loop_
_entity_poly.entity_id
_entity_poly.type
_entity_poly.pdbx_seq_one_letter_code
_entity_poly.pdbx_strand_id
1 'polypeptide(L)'
;IDPCYAYRYQQVGESEAAYGLRAAQALEDKILELGADTVMAFVAEPVVGATAGAVPAVRDYFKRIREICDRYGVLLILDEV
;
A
#
# COMPACT_ATOMS: atom_id res chain seq x y z
N ILE A 1 -6.80 -2.89 -3.25
CA ILE A 1 -6.81 -1.73 -2.33
C ILE A 1 -6.56 -0.47 -3.15
N ASP A 2 -6.90 0.70 -2.64
CA ASP A 2 -6.62 1.97 -3.33
C ASP A 2 -5.11 2.27 -3.39
N PRO A 3 -4.63 3.01 -4.39
CA PRO A 3 -3.23 3.43 -4.46
C PRO A 3 -2.93 4.45 -3.35
N CYS A 4 -1.65 4.51 -2.95
CA CYS A 4 -1.16 5.55 -2.04
C CYS A 4 -1.10 6.91 -2.77
N TYR A 5 -2.24 7.60 -2.85
CA TYR A 5 -2.44 8.88 -3.50
C TYR A 5 -2.96 9.95 -2.53
N ALA A 6 -2.05 10.58 -1.79
CA ALA A 6 -2.38 11.54 -0.73
C ALA A 6 -3.28 12.68 -1.19
N TYR A 7 -3.01 13.27 -2.35
CA TYR A 7 -3.82 14.36 -2.92
C TYR A 7 -5.32 14.01 -3.05
N ARG A 8 -5.65 12.73 -3.30
CA ARG A 8 -7.04 12.27 -3.46
C ARG A 8 -7.65 11.75 -2.17
N TYR A 9 -6.86 11.07 -1.34
CA TYR A 9 -7.39 10.23 -0.25
C TYR A 9 -7.00 10.68 1.16
N GLN A 10 -6.07 11.62 1.31
CA GLN A 10 -5.73 12.19 2.61
C GLN A 10 -6.90 13.03 3.12
N GLN A 11 -7.32 12.78 4.35
CA GLN A 11 -8.44 13.50 4.97
C GLN A 11 -8.03 14.89 5.45
N VAL A 12 -8.99 15.80 5.57
CA VAL A 12 -8.74 17.13 6.11
C VAL A 12 -8.26 17.02 7.56
N GLY A 13 -7.07 17.57 7.84
CA GLY A 13 -6.43 17.49 9.16
C GLY A 13 -5.63 16.20 9.41
N GLU A 14 -5.63 15.25 8.48
CA GLU A 14 -4.77 14.07 8.55
C GLU A 14 -3.32 14.46 8.21
N SER A 15 -2.35 14.03 9.01
CA SER A 15 -0.94 14.18 8.65
C SER A 15 -0.55 13.20 7.54
N GLU A 16 0.45 13.53 6.72
CA GLU A 16 0.91 12.62 5.67
C GLU A 16 1.36 11.26 6.21
N ALA A 17 2.00 11.23 7.39
CA ALA A 17 2.40 10.00 8.06
C ALA A 17 1.19 9.15 8.50
N ALA A 18 0.14 9.79 9.05
CA ALA A 18 -1.09 9.09 9.41
C ALA A 18 -1.81 8.53 8.17
N TYR A 19 -1.85 9.31 7.09
CA TYR A 19 -2.35 8.86 5.80
C TYR A 19 -1.60 7.64 5.28
N GLY A 20 -0.26 7.67 5.27
CA GLY A 20 0.57 6.55 4.81
C GLY A 20 0.32 5.27 5.61
N LEU A 21 0.20 5.38 6.93
CA LEU A 21 -0.15 4.24 7.79
C LEU A 21 -1.54 3.69 7.47
N ARG A 22 -2.55 4.56 7.33
CA ARG A 22 -3.92 4.14 6.99
C ARG A 22 -4.00 3.51 5.60
N ALA A 23 -3.32 4.08 4.61
CA ALA A 23 -3.26 3.55 3.26
C ALA A 23 -2.62 2.16 3.24
N ALA A 24 -1.51 1.97 3.97
CA ALA A 24 -0.87 0.65 4.08
C ALA A 24 -1.72 -0.35 4.88
N GLN A 25 -2.45 0.11 5.90
CA GLN A 25 -3.33 -0.74 6.71
C GLN A 25 -4.42 -1.40 5.86
N ALA A 26 -4.88 -0.74 4.79
CA ALA A 26 -5.85 -1.32 3.86
C ALA A 26 -5.38 -2.66 3.26
N LEU A 27 -4.06 -2.88 3.10
CA LEU A 27 -3.52 -4.18 2.68
C LEU A 27 -3.79 -5.26 3.73
N GLU A 28 -3.44 -4.99 4.99
CA GLU A 28 -3.62 -5.95 6.08
C GLU A 28 -5.10 -6.26 6.30
N ASP A 29 -5.95 -5.23 6.28
CA ASP A 29 -7.40 -5.41 6.39
C ASP A 29 -7.92 -6.30 5.26
N LYS A 30 -7.42 -6.12 4.03
CA LYS A 30 -7.83 -6.94 2.88
C LYS A 30 -7.30 -8.37 2.95
N ILE A 31 -6.08 -8.58 3.45
CA ILE A 31 -5.53 -9.92 3.69
C ILE A 31 -6.39 -10.68 4.71
N LEU A 32 -6.77 -10.02 5.81
CA LEU A 32 -7.62 -10.62 6.85
C LEU A 32 -9.04 -10.88 6.33
N GLU A 33 -9.61 -9.99 5.53
CA GLU A 33 -10.92 -10.16 4.90
C GLU A 33 -10.95 -11.39 3.98
N LEU A 34 -9.90 -11.61 3.17
CA LEU A 34 -9.80 -12.73 2.24
C LEU A 34 -9.40 -14.05 2.93
N GLY A 35 -8.81 -13.98 4.12
CA GLY A 35 -8.14 -15.10 4.77
C GLY A 35 -6.67 -15.16 4.35
N ALA A 36 -5.76 -15.05 5.32
CA ALA A 36 -4.32 -14.88 5.06
C ALA A 36 -3.68 -16.07 4.32
N ASP A 37 -4.25 -17.27 4.46
CA ASP A 37 -3.82 -18.49 3.78
C ASP A 37 -4.21 -18.53 2.28
N THR A 38 -5.07 -17.61 1.84
CA THR A 38 -5.52 -17.53 0.44
C THR A 38 -4.76 -16.48 -0.38
N VAL A 39 -3.95 -15.63 0.26
CA VAL A 39 -3.24 -14.52 -0.40
C VAL A 39 -1.77 -14.87 -0.63
N MET A 40 -1.35 -14.96 -1.88
CA MET A 40 0.03 -15.32 -2.24
C MET A 40 0.98 -14.11 -2.36
N ALA A 41 0.50 -13.01 -2.95
CA ALA A 41 1.36 -11.87 -3.30
C ALA A 41 0.61 -10.53 -3.26
N PHE A 42 1.36 -9.47 -3.04
CA PHE A 42 0.97 -8.07 -3.24
C PHE A 42 1.91 -7.45 -4.28
N VAL A 43 1.32 -6.88 -5.33
CA VAL A 43 2.05 -6.25 -6.44
C VAL A 43 1.77 -4.75 -6.41
N ALA A 44 2.81 -3.93 -6.52
CA ALA A 44 2.68 -2.48 -6.57
C ALA A 44 3.79 -1.83 -7.41
N GLU A 45 3.44 -0.82 -8.20
CA GLU A 45 4.40 0.11 -8.79
C GLU A 45 4.98 1.01 -7.66
N PRO A 46 6.31 1.20 -7.57
CA PRO A 46 6.91 2.13 -6.60
C PRO A 46 6.48 3.59 -6.80
N VAL A 47 6.30 3.97 -8.07
CA VAL A 47 5.70 5.22 -8.51
C VAL A 47 4.66 4.88 -9.56
N VAL A 48 3.39 5.19 -9.29
CA VAL A 48 2.30 4.81 -10.19
C VAL A 48 2.40 5.63 -11.48
N GLY A 49 2.70 4.96 -12.59
CA GLY A 49 2.98 5.58 -13.88
C GLY A 49 1.71 5.93 -14.63
N ALA A 50 1.24 5.01 -15.48
CA ALA A 50 0.22 5.28 -16.50
C ALA A 50 -1.15 5.68 -15.95
N THR A 51 -1.56 5.10 -14.81
CA THR A 51 -2.92 5.26 -14.27
C THR A 51 -3.08 6.50 -13.39
N ALA A 52 -2.00 7.01 -12.81
CA ALA A 52 -2.04 8.13 -11.87
C ALA A 52 -1.15 9.32 -12.26
N GLY A 53 -0.29 9.18 -13.26
CA GLY A 53 0.54 10.27 -13.76
C GLY A 53 1.78 10.54 -12.91
N ALA A 54 2.58 9.51 -12.65
CA ALA A 54 3.81 9.56 -11.84
C ALA A 54 3.55 9.95 -10.38
N VAL A 55 2.64 9.23 -9.71
CA VAL A 55 2.31 9.46 -8.30
C VAL A 55 3.22 8.64 -7.40
N PRO A 56 4.08 9.28 -6.57
CA PRO A 56 4.89 8.57 -5.60
C PRO A 56 4.05 8.20 -4.36
N ALA A 57 4.43 7.10 -3.70
CA ALA A 57 3.93 6.81 -2.37
C ALA A 57 4.46 7.83 -1.34
N VAL A 58 3.68 8.07 -0.28
CA VAL A 58 4.15 8.88 0.84
C VAL A 58 5.22 8.15 1.64
N ARG A 59 5.99 8.91 2.42
CA ARG A 59 7.09 8.34 3.20
C ARG A 59 6.60 7.21 4.12
N ASP A 60 7.43 6.19 4.27
CA ASP A 60 7.21 5.00 5.12
C ASP A 60 6.05 4.07 4.71
N TYR A 61 5.25 4.40 3.67
CA TYR A 61 4.20 3.52 3.15
C TYR A 61 4.75 2.12 2.79
N PHE A 62 5.77 2.05 1.93
CA PHE A 62 6.35 0.76 1.51
C PHE A 62 7.05 0.01 2.63
N LYS A 63 7.58 0.72 3.64
CA LYS A 63 8.13 0.08 4.83
C LYS A 63 7.03 -0.68 5.58
N ARG A 64 5.87 -0.04 5.79
CA ARG A 64 4.72 -0.68 6.42
C ARG A 64 4.15 -1.82 5.57
N ILE A 65 4.09 -1.68 4.24
CA ILE A 65 3.69 -2.76 3.32
C ILE A 65 4.61 -3.98 3.48
N ARG A 66 5.93 -3.78 3.49
CA ARG A 66 6.90 -4.87 3.71
C ARG A 66 6.66 -5.59 5.04
N GLU A 67 6.45 -4.85 6.12
CA GLU A 67 6.16 -5.43 7.45
C GLU A 67 4.87 -6.27 7.45
N ILE A 68 3.83 -5.82 6.74
CA ILE A 68 2.58 -6.58 6.58
C ILE A 68 2.83 -7.85 5.77
N CYS A 69 3.51 -7.74 4.63
CA CYS A 69 3.83 -8.89 3.79
C CYS A 69 4.66 -9.93 4.55
N ASP A 70 5.65 -9.52 5.35
CA ASP A 70 6.44 -10.41 6.21
C ASP A 70 5.59 -11.13 7.24
N ARG A 71 4.65 -10.42 7.88
CA ARG A 71 3.76 -10.97 8.91
C ARG A 71 2.89 -12.11 8.37
N TYR A 72 2.39 -11.98 7.15
CA TYR A 72 1.44 -12.93 6.55
C TYR A 72 2.05 -13.88 5.54
N GLY A 73 3.37 -13.82 5.31
CA GLY A 73 4.04 -14.66 4.31
C GLY A 73 3.66 -14.33 2.86
N VAL A 74 3.22 -13.09 2.60
CA VAL A 74 2.81 -12.60 1.28
C VAL A 74 4.05 -12.12 0.53
N LEU A 75 4.20 -12.51 -0.74
CA LEU A 75 5.27 -12.01 -1.59
C LEU A 75 5.04 -10.53 -1.91
N LEU A 76 6.06 -9.69 -1.72
CA LEU A 76 6.04 -8.29 -2.18
C LEU A 76 6.73 -8.21 -3.54
N ILE A 77 5.99 -7.81 -4.56
CA ILE A 77 6.50 -7.61 -5.93
C ILE A 77 6.42 -6.11 -6.24
N LEU A 78 7.57 -5.49 -6.48
CA LEU A 78 7.65 -4.13 -6.96
C LEU A 78 7.76 -4.15 -8.49
N ASP A 79 6.77 -3.59 -9.15
CA ASP A 79 6.67 -3.55 -10.61
C ASP A 79 7.47 -2.36 -11.17
N GLU A 80 8.56 -2.64 -11.88
CA GLU A 80 9.60 -1.69 -12.32
C GLU A 80 9.83 -1.75 -13.84
N VAL A 81 8.77 -2.00 -14.62
CA VAL A 81 8.79 -2.00 -16.11
C VAL A 81 9.53 -0.78 -16.66
#